data_AF-A0A7X0CRK9-F1
#
_entry.id   AF-A0A7X0CRK9-F1
#
_cell.length_a   1.000
_cell.length_b   1.000
_cell.length_c   1.000
_cell.angle_alpha   90.00
_cell.angle_beta   90.00
_cell.angle_gamma   90.00
#
_symmetry.space_group_name_H-M   'P 1'
#
loop_
_entity.id
_entity.type
_entity.pdbx_description
1 polymer ?
#
loop_
_entity_poly.entity_id
_entity_poly.type
_entity_poly.pdbx_seq_one_letter_code
_entity_poly.pdbx_strand_id
1 'polypeptide(L)' 'MFTDNTPMPWGMHKGKTLANVPDSYLLWLYTENKAHGELREYIKNNLASINTNIKKSLIKLK' A
#
# COMPACT_ATOMS: atom_id res chain seq x y z
N MET A 1 10.73 10.05 -5.51
CA MET A 1 10.71 8.73 -4.85
C MET A 1 9.67 8.74 -3.74
N PHE A 2 8.68 7.86 -3.83
CA PHE A 2 7.64 7.71 -2.80
C PHE A 2 8.23 7.00 -1.57
N THR A 3 7.86 7.48 -0.39
CA THR A 3 8.30 6.95 0.91
C THR A 3 7.10 6.82 1.85
N ASP A 4 7.32 6.20 2.99
CA ASP A 4 6.31 6.02 4.05
C ASP A 4 5.65 7.34 4.49
N ASN A 5 6.38 8.45 4.42
CA ASN A 5 5.90 9.80 4.76
C ASN A 5 5.24 10.54 3.59
N THR A 6 5.33 10.00 2.37
CA THR A 6 4.69 10.60 1.21
C THR A 6 3.17 10.53 1.37
N PRO A 7 2.43 11.63 1.24
CA PRO A 7 0.98 11.59 1.27
C PRO A 7 0.44 10.93 0.00
N MET A 8 -0.59 10.09 0.16
CA MET A 8 -1.28 9.45 -0.94
C MET A 8 -1.85 10.52 -1.88
N PRO A 9 -1.51 10.49 -3.18
CA PRO A 9 -1.83 11.58 -4.09
C PRO A 9 -3.32 11.68 -4.45
N TRP A 10 -4.06 10.56 -4.40
CA TRP A 10 -5.46 10.48 -4.85
C TRP A 10 -6.21 9.29 -4.23
N GLY A 11 -7.51 9.18 -4.55
CA GLY A 11 -8.38 8.10 -4.09
C GLY A 11 -8.95 8.29 -2.67
N MET A 12 -9.47 7.22 -2.08
CA MET A 12 -10.14 7.25 -0.78
C MET A 12 -9.23 7.68 0.38
N HIS A 13 -7.93 7.35 0.28
CA HIS A 13 -6.93 7.67 1.30
C HIS A 13 -6.10 8.92 0.98
N LYS A 14 -6.56 9.78 0.06
CA LYS A 14 -5.86 11.01 -0.33
C LYS A 14 -5.44 11.83 0.90
N GLY A 15 -4.18 12.26 0.92
CA GLY A 15 -3.60 13.06 2.01
C GLY A 15 -3.12 12.24 3.22
N LYS A 16 -3.48 10.96 3.35
CA LYS A 16 -2.86 10.07 4.35
C LYS A 16 -1.47 9.64 3.87
N THR A 17 -0.50 9.57 4.79
CA THR A 17 0.82 9.04 4.48
C THR A 17 0.76 7.57 4.06
N LEU A 18 1.62 7.13 3.14
CA LEU A 18 1.59 5.76 2.62
C LEU A 18 1.71 4.69 3.72
N ALA A 19 2.49 4.95 4.77
CA ALA A 19 2.58 4.04 5.93
C ALA A 19 1.27 3.92 6.73
N ASN A 20 0.38 4.91 6.63
CA ASN A 20 -0.95 4.90 7.27
C ASN A 20 -2.07 4.43 6.32
N VAL A 21 -1.74 4.14 5.06
CA VAL A 21 -2.69 3.52 4.13
C VAL A 21 -2.74 2.02 4.39
N PRO A 22 -3.93 1.39 4.43
CA PRO A 22 -4.02 -0.04 4.64
C PRO A 22 -3.25 -0.84 3.59
N ASP A 23 -2.48 -1.83 4.03
CA ASP A 23 -1.71 -2.73 3.17
C ASP A 23 -2.60 -3.43 2.13
N SER A 24 -3.83 -3.81 2.51
CA SER A 24 -4.82 -4.39 1.59
C SER A 24 -5.22 -3.42 0.46
N TYR A 25 -5.31 -2.12 0.75
CA TYR A 25 -5.63 -1.09 -0.25
C TYR A 25 -4.45 -0.86 -1.19
N LEU A 26 -3.22 -0.81 -0.67
CA LEU A 26 -2.01 -0.72 -1.49
C LEU A 26 -1.86 -1.93 -2.42
N LEU A 27 -2.12 -3.14 -1.90
CA LEU A 27 -2.12 -4.35 -2.70
C LEU A 27 -3.19 -4.29 -3.81
N TRP A 28 -4.42 -3.89 -3.48
CA TRP A 28 -5.51 -3.74 -4.45
C TRP A 28 -5.16 -2.75 -5.58
N LEU A 29 -4.57 -1.60 -5.24
CA LEU A 29 -4.12 -0.64 -6.25
C LEU A 29 -3.09 -1.25 -7.21
N TYR A 30 -2.21 -2.10 -6.70
CA TYR A 30 -1.20 -2.77 -7.51
C TYR A 30 -1.81 -3.87 -8.38
N THR A 31 -2.71 -4.71 -7.85
CA THR A 31 -3.34 -5.81 -8.60
C THR A 31 -4.30 -5.31 -9.68
N GLU A 32 -5.02 -4.23 -9.41
CA GLU A 32 -5.95 -3.59 -10.38
C GLU A 32 -5.23 -2.68 -11.39
N ASN A 33 -3.89 -2.65 -11.36
CA ASN A 33 -3.09 -1.78 -12.24
C ASN A 33 -3.46 -0.27 -12.11
N LYS A 34 -3.97 0.15 -10.95
CA LYS A 34 -4.35 1.54 -10.64
C LYS A 34 -3.17 2.36 -10.13
N ALA A 35 -2.15 1.71 -9.59
CA ALA A 35 -0.90 2.36 -9.22
C ALA A 35 0.01 2.56 -10.45
N HIS A 36 0.49 3.78 -10.64
CA HIS A 36 1.35 4.18 -11.76
C HIS A 36 2.61 4.92 -11.27
N GLY A 37 3.66 4.91 -12.09
CA GLY A 37 4.92 5.63 -11.82
C GLY A 37 5.54 5.25 -10.48
N GLU A 38 6.03 6.26 -9.75
CA GLU A 38 6.74 6.08 -8.48
C GLU A 38 5.90 5.40 -7.39
N LEU A 39 4.57 5.56 -7.40
CA LEU A 39 3.69 4.88 -6.45
C LEU A 39 3.69 3.36 -6.69
N ARG A 40 3.68 2.94 -7.96
CA ARG A 40 3.73 1.51 -8.31
C ARG A 40 5.05 0.91 -7.89
N GLU A 41 6.16 1.62 -8.10
CA GLU A 41 7.49 1.18 -7.70
C GLU A 41 7.61 1.06 -6.18
N TYR A 42 7.08 2.04 -5.44
CA TYR A 42 7.00 1.98 -3.98
C TYR A 42 6.24 0.73 -3.51
N ILE A 43 5.05 0.47 -4.05
CA ILE A 43 4.27 -0.72 -3.67
C ILE A 43 5.03 -2.00 -4.04
N LYS A 44 5.63 -2.04 -5.24
CA LYS A 44 6.41 -3.19 -5.72
C LYS A 44 7.59 -3.50 -4.81
N ASN A 45 8.34 -2.48 -4.38
CA ASN A 45 9.48 -2.64 -3.47
C ASN A 45 9.05 -3.10 -2.07
N ASN A 46 7.83 -2.77 -1.65
CA ASN A 46 7.27 -3.14 -0.34
C ASN A 46 6.31 -4.35 -0.37
N LEU A 47 6.12 -5.00 -1.53
CA LEU A 47 5.14 -6.08 -1.72
C LEU A 47 5.29 -7.24 -0.71
N ALA A 48 6.53 -7.60 -0.38
CA ALA A 48 6.79 -8.69 0.57
C ALA A 48 6.29 -8.33 1.98
N SER A 49 6.55 -7.10 2.43
CA SER A 49 6.09 -6.58 3.72
C SER A 49 4.57 -6.44 3.75
N ILE A 50 3.98 -5.86 2.71
CA ILE A 50 2.52 -5.69 2.55
C ILE A 50 1.81 -7.04 2.65
N ASN A 51 2.25 -8.05 1.89
CA ASN A 51 1.65 -9.39 1.94
C ASN A 51 1.83 -10.06 3.31
N THR A 52 2.97 -9.87 3.96
CA THR A 52 3.23 -10.42 5.29
C THR A 52 2.32 -9.81 6.34
N ASN A 53 2.11 -8.49 6.30
CA ASN A 53 1.23 -7.77 7.22
C ASN A 53 -0.23 -8.17 7.04
N ILE A 54 -0.69 -8.31 5.78
CA ILE A 54 -2.04 -8.82 5.49
C ILE A 54 -2.23 -10.21 6.08
N LYS A 55 -1.30 -11.14 5.84
CA LYS A 55 -1.37 -12.50 6.41
C LYS A 55 -1.39 -12.47 7.94
N LYS A 56 -0.55 -11.67 8.58
CA LYS A 56 -0.54 -11.50 10.05
C LYS A 56 -1.86 -10.95 10.57
N SER A 57 -2.45 -9.98 9.88
CA SER A 57 -3.76 -9.41 10.22
C SER A 57 -4.85 -10.49 10.19
N LEU A 58 -4.88 -11.30 9.11
CA LEU A 58 -5.84 -12.41 8.97
C LEU A 58 -5.68 -13.50 10.03
N ILE A 59 -4.45 -13.79 10.47
CA ILE A 59 -4.18 -14.78 11.53
C ILE A 59 -4.61 -14.25 12.91
N LYS A 60 -4.42 -12.96 13.20
CA LYS A 60 -4.87 -12.35 14.48
C LYS A 60 -6.39 -12.33 14.66
N LEU A 61 -7.14 -12.50 13.57
CA LEU A 61 -8.60 -12.56 13.54
C LEU A 61 -9.14 -13.98 13.78
N LYS A 62 -8.28 -14.99 13.85
CA LYS A 62 -8.60 -16.39 14.20
C LYS A 62 -8.31 -16.66 15.67
#